data_AF-X1S3E6-F1
#
_entry.id   AF-X1S3E6-F1
#
_cell.length_a   1.000
_cell.length_b   1.000
_cell.length_c   1.000
_cell.angle_alpha   90.00
_cell.angle_beta   90.00
_cell.angle_gamma   90.00
#
_symmetry.space_group_name_H-M   'P 1'
#
loop_
_entity.id
_entity.type
_entity.pdbx_description
1 polymer ?
#
loop_
_entity_poly.entity_id
_entity_poly.type
_entity_poly.pdbx_seq_one_letter_code
_entity_poly.pdbx_strand_id
1 'polypeptide(L)'
;NCLKVNLEEKPELKKFFFDNDVKRILTELSILLNEDVSYGSTLFFIDEIQICPEAIQSLRYFKELIPELHVICAGSLLDHTLNEMKSPMPVGRVEFLHMYPMNFKEFLMAINQEKLVSYIEEFNFTKPFSEVIHNQISQYLRFYFFIGGMPAVVKTYAENDKLSEIQRIHNNILTSIQYDFAKYGTRRQQEYLQIVLKYCGRYPGRKIKYSNIDRKIRSTFLKESIKKLELSRIIHTVKHSNARKVPLTEHAKEDVYKTMFIDIGFVNQFNQIDLTELENFIDNFLFE
;
A
#
# COMPACT_ATOMS: atom_id res chain seq x y z
N ASN A 1 -8.24 18.11 19.04
CA ASN A 1 -9.18 18.78 18.13
C ASN A 1 -8.76 18.46 16.69
N CYS A 2 -9.69 18.23 15.75
CA CYS A 2 -9.36 17.83 14.37
C CYS A 2 -10.25 18.56 13.36
N LEU A 3 -9.64 19.39 12.52
CA LEU A 3 -10.30 19.95 11.34
C LEU A 3 -10.11 18.96 10.18
N LYS A 4 -11.14 18.18 9.84
CA LYS A 4 -11.05 17.18 8.77
C LYS A 4 -11.74 17.68 7.50
N VAL A 5 -11.04 17.59 6.37
CA VAL A 5 -11.59 17.80 5.03
C VAL A 5 -11.38 16.56 4.17
N ASN A 6 -12.38 16.16 3.38
CA ASN A 6 -12.24 15.13 2.36
C ASN A 6 -12.59 15.75 0.99
N LEU A 7 -11.60 15.81 0.10
CA LEU A 7 -11.71 16.53 -1.17
C LEU A 7 -12.43 15.74 -2.27
N GLU A 8 -12.62 14.44 -2.07
CA GLU A 8 -13.44 13.59 -2.94
C GLU A 8 -14.91 13.67 -2.55
N GLU A 9 -15.21 13.53 -1.25
CA GLU A 9 -16.57 13.57 -0.70
C GLU A 9 -17.22 14.96 -0.86
N LYS A 10 -16.43 16.03 -0.68
CA LYS A 10 -16.88 17.43 -0.82
C LYS A 10 -16.01 18.18 -1.83
N PRO A 11 -16.24 17.99 -3.15
CA PRO A 11 -15.41 18.59 -4.19
C PRO A 11 -15.36 20.12 -4.16
N GLU A 12 -16.38 20.77 -3.63
CA GLU A 12 -16.45 22.22 -3.44
C GLU A 12 -15.34 22.75 -2.52
N LEU A 13 -14.85 21.94 -1.59
CA LEU A 13 -13.77 22.33 -0.67
C LEU A 13 -12.46 22.62 -1.41
N LYS A 14 -12.27 22.02 -2.60
CA LYS A 14 -11.10 22.31 -3.44
C LYS A 14 -11.00 23.78 -3.81
N LYS A 15 -12.14 24.47 -3.91
CA LYS A 15 -12.17 25.91 -4.21
C LYS A 15 -11.46 26.72 -3.14
N PHE A 16 -11.37 26.28 -1.89
CA PHE A 16 -10.65 27.03 -0.86
C PHE A 16 -9.15 27.16 -1.16
N PHE A 17 -8.56 26.24 -1.92
CA PHE A 17 -7.12 26.23 -2.24
C PHE A 17 -6.77 26.98 -3.54
N PHE A 18 -7.62 27.93 -3.98
CA PHE A 18 -7.37 28.70 -5.21
C PHE A 18 -6.15 29.63 -5.11
N ASP A 19 -5.75 30.00 -3.89
CA ASP A 19 -4.54 30.74 -3.57
C ASP A 19 -3.75 30.03 -2.45
N ASN A 20 -2.64 30.65 -2.03
CA ASN A 20 -1.78 30.12 -0.97
C ASN A 20 -1.97 30.86 0.37
N ASP A 21 -3.09 31.56 0.58
CA ASP A 21 -3.39 32.21 1.87
C ASP A 21 -3.93 31.17 2.86
N VAL A 22 -3.00 30.52 3.56
CA VAL A 22 -3.30 29.47 4.54
C VAL A 22 -4.12 29.96 5.73
N LYS A 23 -4.06 31.24 6.09
CA LYS A 23 -4.88 31.79 7.18
C LYS A 23 -6.33 31.92 6.73
N ARG A 24 -6.55 32.43 5.51
CA ARG A 24 -7.87 32.47 4.89
C ARG A 24 -8.45 31.07 4.76
N ILE A 25 -7.67 30.13 4.20
CA ILE A 25 -8.09 28.73 4.03
C ILE A 25 -8.58 28.14 5.36
N LEU A 26 -7.81 28.27 6.44
CA LEU A 26 -8.21 27.73 7.75
C LEU A 26 -9.44 28.43 8.32
N THR A 27 -9.53 29.76 8.17
CA THR A 27 -10.67 30.54 8.70
C THR A 27 -11.96 30.19 7.97
N GLU A 28 -11.92 30.09 6.64
CA GLU A 28 -13.10 29.74 5.86
C GLU A 28 -13.52 28.28 6.09
N LEU A 29 -12.56 27.37 6.20
CA LEU A 29 -12.83 25.97 6.55
C LEU A 29 -13.36 25.83 7.98
N SER A 30 -12.83 26.58 8.95
CA SER A 30 -13.31 26.56 10.34
C SER A 30 -14.75 27.05 10.44
N ILE A 31 -15.10 28.10 9.70
CA ILE A 31 -16.47 28.62 9.62
C ILE A 31 -17.39 27.60 8.96
N LEU A 32 -16.99 27.03 7.81
CA LEU A 32 -17.83 26.10 7.07
C LEU A 32 -18.08 24.80 7.82
N LEU A 33 -17.06 24.27 8.48
CA LEU A 33 -17.13 23.02 9.24
C LEU A 33 -17.61 23.23 10.68
N ASN A 34 -17.70 24.49 11.13
CA ASN A 34 -18.02 24.88 12.50
C ASN A 34 -17.09 24.22 13.53
N GLU A 35 -15.79 24.29 13.25
CA GLU A 35 -14.71 23.68 14.04
C GLU A 35 -13.61 24.71 14.29
N ASP A 36 -13.34 25.04 15.55
CA ASP A 36 -12.30 26.02 15.90
C ASP A 36 -10.90 25.49 15.57
N VAL A 37 -10.00 26.37 15.13
CA VAL A 37 -8.60 26.03 14.86
C VAL A 37 -7.70 26.69 15.90
N SER A 38 -7.06 25.87 16.73
CA SER A 38 -6.08 26.30 17.72
C SER A 38 -4.72 25.69 17.38
N TYR A 39 -3.77 26.53 16.96
CA TYR A 39 -2.42 26.07 16.62
C TYR A 39 -1.75 25.36 17.81
N GLY A 40 -0.94 24.35 17.53
CA GLY A 40 -0.33 23.47 18.53
C GLY A 40 -1.25 22.36 19.07
N SER A 41 -2.57 22.45 18.89
CA SER A 41 -3.55 21.50 19.47
C SER A 41 -4.57 20.93 18.48
N THR A 42 -4.80 21.63 17.37
CA THR A 42 -5.64 21.17 16.27
C THR A 42 -4.80 20.44 15.22
N LEU A 43 -5.26 19.25 14.83
CA LEU A 43 -4.81 18.54 13.64
C LEU A 43 -5.66 18.98 12.44
N PHE A 44 -5.03 19.50 11.40
CA PHE A 44 -5.66 19.69 10.10
C PHE A 44 -5.43 18.45 9.24
N PHE A 45 -6.50 17.70 8.97
CA PHE A 45 -6.45 16.46 8.21
C PHE A 45 -7.07 16.64 6.82
N ILE A 46 -6.28 16.47 5.77
CA ILE A 46 -6.71 16.59 4.37
C ILE A 46 -6.74 15.20 3.74
N ASP A 47 -7.92 14.66 3.54
CA ASP A 47 -8.15 13.36 2.92
C ASP A 47 -8.30 13.49 1.40
N GLU A 48 -7.86 12.46 0.67
CA GLU A 48 -7.81 12.40 -0.80
C GLU A 48 -7.14 13.64 -1.45
N ILE A 49 -6.00 14.08 -0.87
CA ILE A 49 -5.29 15.30 -1.29
C ILE A 49 -4.82 15.26 -2.75
N GLN A 50 -4.60 14.06 -3.30
CA GLN A 50 -4.11 13.86 -4.67
C GLN A 50 -5.11 14.32 -5.74
N ILE A 51 -6.36 14.60 -5.37
CA ILE A 51 -7.39 15.15 -6.25
C ILE A 51 -7.27 16.68 -6.38
N CYS A 52 -6.48 17.35 -5.53
CA CYS A 52 -6.25 18.79 -5.55
C CYS A 52 -4.75 19.14 -5.49
N PRO A 53 -4.07 19.25 -6.64
CA PRO A 53 -2.67 19.69 -6.72
C PRO A 53 -2.39 21.04 -6.06
N GLU A 54 -3.37 21.94 -6.00
CA GLU A 54 -3.27 23.24 -5.34
C GLU A 54 -3.18 23.08 -3.82
N ALA A 55 -3.95 22.15 -3.23
CA ALA A 55 -3.84 21.83 -1.81
C ALA A 55 -2.43 21.30 -1.47
N ILE A 56 -1.83 20.47 -2.34
CA ILE A 56 -0.45 19.98 -2.16
C ILE A 56 0.56 21.14 -2.15
N GLN A 57 0.40 22.11 -3.06
CA GLN A 57 1.29 23.29 -3.09
C GLN A 57 1.17 24.14 -1.83
N SER A 58 -0.05 24.30 -1.31
CA SER A 58 -0.31 25.10 -0.11
C SER A 58 0.40 24.57 1.15
N LEU A 59 0.75 23.27 1.19
CA LEU A 59 1.46 22.63 2.32
C LEU A 59 2.76 23.33 2.71
N ARG A 60 3.48 23.89 1.73
CA ARG A 60 4.67 24.70 2.02
C ARG A 60 4.33 25.89 2.92
N TYR A 61 3.26 26.61 2.58
CA TYR A 61 2.86 27.82 3.28
C TYR A 61 2.29 27.51 4.66
N PHE A 62 1.61 26.36 4.82
CA PHE A 62 1.19 25.89 6.15
C PHE A 62 2.41 25.73 7.06
N LYS A 63 3.46 25.05 6.58
CA LYS A 63 4.68 24.85 7.36
C LYS A 63 5.47 26.14 7.61
N GLU A 64 5.57 27.02 6.61
CA GLU A 64 6.39 28.24 6.69
C GLU A 64 5.71 29.37 7.49
N LEU A 65 4.39 29.52 7.37
CA LEU A 65 3.64 30.63 7.99
C LEU A 65 2.98 30.26 9.31
N ILE A 66 2.67 28.97 9.54
CA ILE A 66 1.98 28.48 10.74
C ILE A 66 2.66 27.18 11.22
N PRO A 67 3.93 27.24 11.64
CA PRO A 67 4.72 26.04 11.97
C PRO A 67 4.17 25.23 13.15
N GLU A 68 3.32 25.83 13.99
CA GLU A 68 2.65 25.19 15.11
C GLU A 68 1.40 24.40 14.71
N LEU A 69 0.89 24.58 13.48
CA LEU A 69 -0.25 23.80 13.00
C LEU A 69 0.21 22.39 12.62
N HIS A 70 -0.44 21.38 13.20
CA HIS A 70 -0.25 19.99 12.80
C HIS A 70 -1.06 19.74 11.54
N VAL A 71 -0.40 19.30 10.46
CA VAL A 71 -1.06 18.98 9.19
C VAL A 71 -0.73 17.55 8.80
N ILE A 72 -1.76 16.74 8.54
CA ILE A 72 -1.62 15.41 7.95
C ILE A 72 -2.47 15.36 6.69
N CYS A 73 -1.92 14.74 5.65
CA CYS A 73 -2.65 14.50 4.42
C CYS A 73 -2.65 13.01 4.11
N ALA A 74 -3.77 12.51 3.60
CA ALA A 74 -3.91 11.15 3.11
C ALA A 74 -4.34 11.20 1.65
N GLY A 75 -3.93 10.19 0.89
CA GLY A 75 -4.28 10.09 -0.52
C GLY A 75 -3.80 8.79 -1.11
N SER A 76 -4.71 8.05 -1.71
CA SER A 76 -4.35 6.90 -2.53
C SER A 76 -3.57 7.37 -3.76
N LEU A 77 -2.66 6.55 -4.28
CA LEU A 77 -1.97 6.82 -5.55
C LEU A 77 -1.23 8.17 -5.62
N LEU A 78 -0.86 8.74 -4.47
CA LEU A 78 -0.25 10.06 -4.38
C LEU A 78 0.98 10.20 -5.28
N ASP A 79 1.83 9.17 -5.34
CA ASP A 79 3.01 9.12 -6.21
C ASP A 79 2.68 9.30 -7.69
N HIS A 80 1.49 8.88 -8.14
CA HIS A 80 1.06 9.10 -9.52
C HIS A 80 0.76 10.58 -9.77
N THR A 81 -0.09 11.17 -8.93
CA THR A 81 -0.39 12.61 -8.99
C THR A 81 0.89 13.42 -8.92
N LEU A 82 1.78 13.13 -7.96
CA LEU A 82 3.03 13.87 -7.79
C LEU A 82 3.93 13.86 -9.02
N ASN A 83 3.94 12.76 -9.79
CA ASN A 83 4.71 12.66 -11.03
C ASN A 83 4.08 13.42 -12.22
N GLU A 84 2.76 13.64 -12.20
CA GLU A 84 2.03 14.30 -13.29
C GLU A 84 1.74 15.78 -13.01
N MET A 85 1.86 16.22 -11.76
CA MET A 85 1.71 17.62 -11.39
C MET A 85 2.71 18.50 -12.14
N LYS A 86 2.19 19.59 -12.72
CA LYS A 86 3.01 20.62 -13.37
C LYS A 86 3.59 21.63 -12.39
N SER A 87 3.03 21.68 -11.18
CA SER A 87 3.37 22.66 -10.17
C SER A 87 4.57 22.24 -9.33
N PRO A 88 5.32 23.20 -8.74
CA PRO A 88 6.46 22.90 -7.88
C PRO A 88 6.05 22.09 -6.64
N MET A 89 6.76 21.01 -6.38
CA MET A 89 6.61 20.24 -5.14
C MET A 89 7.16 21.03 -3.94
N PRO A 90 6.48 21.05 -2.77
CA PRO A 90 6.98 21.66 -1.53
C PRO A 90 8.12 20.83 -0.88
N VAL A 91 9.24 20.69 -1.60
CA VAL A 91 10.41 19.90 -1.18
C VAL A 91 10.97 20.41 0.15
N GLY A 92 11.22 19.50 1.09
CA GLY A 92 11.77 19.82 2.41
C GLY A 92 10.79 20.49 3.37
N ARG A 93 9.48 20.49 3.06
CA ARG A 93 8.40 20.93 3.97
C ARG A 93 7.35 19.85 4.21
N VAL A 94 7.37 18.81 3.39
CA VAL A 94 6.47 17.66 3.48
C VAL A 94 7.32 16.41 3.70
N GLU A 95 6.88 15.58 4.64
CA GLU A 95 7.40 14.24 4.87
C GLU A 95 6.38 13.22 4.39
N PHE A 96 6.86 12.16 3.76
CA PHE A 96 6.02 11.08 3.25
C PHE A 96 6.12 9.87 4.17
N LEU A 97 4.96 9.35 4.55
CA LEU A 97 4.84 8.06 5.22
C LEU A 97 4.00 7.13 4.34
N HIS A 98 4.59 6.00 3.95
CA HIS A 98 3.89 4.98 3.17
C HIS A 98 3.37 3.89 4.11
N MET A 99 2.08 3.58 4.01
CA MET A 99 1.47 2.47 4.71
C MET A 99 1.49 1.21 3.83
N TYR A 100 1.76 0.07 4.45
CA TYR A 100 1.81 -1.25 3.81
C TYR A 100 0.80 -2.19 4.47
N PRO A 101 0.47 -3.33 3.83
CA PRO A 101 -0.25 -4.41 4.50
C PRO A 101 0.49 -4.85 5.78
N MET A 102 -0.28 -5.35 6.73
CA MET A 102 0.22 -5.84 8.01
C MET A 102 1.30 -6.91 7.80
N ASN A 103 2.42 -6.76 8.48
CA ASN A 103 3.42 -7.82 8.54
C ASN A 103 2.94 -8.96 9.45
N PHE A 104 3.71 -10.07 9.50
CA PHE A 104 3.32 -11.24 10.29
C PHE A 104 3.14 -10.94 11.79
N LYS A 105 3.94 -10.06 12.38
CA LYS A 105 3.78 -9.67 13.80
C LYS A 105 2.50 -8.89 14.03
N GLU A 106 2.20 -7.93 13.14
CA GLU A 106 0.96 -7.14 13.21
C GLU A 106 -0.28 -8.03 13.01
N PHE A 107 -0.18 -9.04 12.13
CA PHE A 107 -1.20 -10.08 11.99
C PHE A 107 -1.42 -10.83 13.32
N LEU A 108 -0.34 -11.31 13.97
CA LEU A 108 -0.43 -11.99 15.27
C LEU A 108 -1.06 -11.09 16.34
N MET A 109 -0.68 -9.81 16.39
CA MET A 109 -1.31 -8.85 17.31
C MET A 109 -2.81 -8.68 17.04
N ALA A 110 -3.21 -8.60 15.77
CA ALA A 110 -4.61 -8.47 15.38
C ALA A 110 -5.47 -9.67 15.79
N ILE A 111 -4.88 -10.85 15.95
CA ILE A 111 -5.56 -12.07 16.42
C ILE A 111 -5.29 -12.40 17.90
N ASN A 112 -4.90 -11.39 18.70
CA ASN A 112 -4.66 -11.47 20.14
C ASN A 112 -3.55 -12.47 20.55
N GLN A 113 -2.47 -12.55 19.75
CA GLN A 113 -1.29 -13.39 20.02
C GLN A 113 -0.05 -12.56 20.41
N GLU A 114 -0.22 -11.47 21.16
CA GLU A 114 0.86 -10.55 21.53
C GLU A 114 1.98 -11.22 22.34
N LYS A 115 1.63 -12.19 23.21
CA LYS A 115 2.63 -12.98 23.94
C LYS A 115 3.56 -13.74 22.99
N LEU A 116 3.02 -14.26 21.90
CA LEU A 116 3.80 -14.96 20.89
C LEU A 116 4.72 -14.01 20.15
N VAL A 117 4.27 -12.77 19.88
CA VAL A 117 5.10 -11.72 19.29
C VAL A 117 6.27 -11.39 20.20
N SER A 118 6.03 -11.13 21.49
CA SER A 118 7.11 -10.87 22.46
C SER A 118 8.11 -12.03 22.51
N TYR A 119 7.62 -13.27 22.51
CA TYR A 119 8.49 -14.45 22.51
C TYR A 119 9.34 -14.58 21.22
N ILE A 120 8.77 -14.25 20.06
CA ILE A 120 9.50 -14.22 18.78
C ILE A 120 10.61 -13.15 18.81
N GLU A 121 10.37 -12.02 19.47
CA GLU A 121 11.34 -10.92 19.57
C GLU A 121 12.53 -11.23 20.49
N GLU A 122 12.36 -12.16 21.42
CA GLU A 122 13.43 -12.67 22.27
C GLU A 122 14.32 -13.73 21.59
N PHE A 123 14.01 -14.10 20.33
CA PHE A 123 14.75 -15.11 19.59
C PHE A 123 16.24 -14.79 19.49
N ASN A 124 17.06 -15.81 19.76
CA ASN A 124 18.47 -15.77 19.45
C ASN A 124 18.94 -17.15 18.96
N PHE A 125 19.98 -17.16 18.14
CA PHE A 125 20.48 -18.39 17.51
C PHE A 125 21.01 -19.44 18.50
N THR A 126 21.26 -19.07 19.76
CA THR A 126 21.76 -19.99 20.80
C THR A 126 20.65 -20.59 21.66
N LYS A 127 19.42 -20.07 21.57
CA LYS A 127 18.24 -20.54 22.29
C LYS A 127 17.10 -20.74 21.28
N PRO A 128 17.06 -21.91 20.61
CA PRO A 128 15.94 -22.23 19.73
C PRO A 128 14.64 -22.29 20.52
N PHE A 129 13.52 -22.04 19.83
CA PHE A 129 12.20 -22.26 20.42
C PHE A 129 12.01 -23.73 20.78
N SER A 130 11.18 -23.99 21.80
CA SER A 130 10.67 -25.36 21.99
C SER A 130 9.88 -25.79 20.76
N GLU A 131 9.90 -27.08 20.46
CA GLU A 131 9.21 -27.66 19.30
C GLU A 131 7.70 -27.31 19.31
N VAL A 132 7.07 -27.35 20.47
CA VAL A 132 5.65 -26.99 20.66
C VAL A 132 5.37 -25.56 20.20
N ILE A 133 6.19 -24.59 20.64
CA ILE A 133 6.01 -23.19 20.24
C ILE A 133 6.38 -22.97 18.78
N HIS A 134 7.43 -23.64 18.30
CA HIS A 134 7.80 -23.58 16.89
C HIS A 134 6.66 -24.05 15.96
N ASN A 135 5.99 -25.15 16.32
CA ASN A 135 4.86 -25.68 15.57
C ASN A 135 3.66 -24.72 15.59
N GLN A 136 3.39 -24.09 16.73
CA GLN A 136 2.35 -23.06 16.84
C GLN A 136 2.65 -21.83 15.97
N ILE A 137 3.88 -21.31 16.01
CA ILE A 137 4.31 -20.18 15.15
C ILE A 137 4.17 -20.58 13.67
N SER A 138 4.57 -21.80 13.32
CA SER A 138 4.51 -22.31 11.95
C SER A 138 3.06 -22.43 11.46
N GLN A 139 2.12 -22.81 12.33
CA GLN A 139 0.70 -22.84 12.02
C GLN A 139 0.17 -21.43 11.71
N TYR A 140 0.47 -20.44 12.56
CA TYR A 140 0.06 -19.05 12.29
C TYR A 140 0.73 -18.48 11.04
N LEU A 141 1.99 -18.84 10.78
CA LEU A 141 2.69 -18.41 9.58
C LEU A 141 2.03 -18.98 8.32
N ARG A 142 1.57 -20.24 8.37
CA ARG A 142 0.76 -20.82 7.30
C ARG A 142 -0.51 -20.00 7.10
N PHE A 143 -1.30 -19.74 8.14
CA PHE A 143 -2.49 -18.88 8.03
C PHE A 143 -2.16 -17.53 7.39
N TYR A 144 -1.09 -16.85 7.85
CA TYR A 144 -0.66 -15.57 7.28
C TYR A 144 -0.29 -15.67 5.79
N PHE A 145 0.35 -16.74 5.33
CA PHE A 145 0.64 -16.92 3.90
C PHE A 145 -0.61 -17.04 3.04
N PHE A 146 -1.73 -17.49 3.61
CA PHE A 146 -2.99 -17.63 2.89
C PHE A 146 -3.87 -16.39 2.98
N ILE A 147 -3.94 -15.81 4.17
CA ILE A 147 -4.74 -14.63 4.51
C ILE A 147 -4.08 -13.34 3.98
N GLY A 148 -2.75 -13.25 4.04
CA GLY A 148 -2.03 -12.01 3.77
C GLY A 148 -2.12 -11.00 4.92
N GLY A 149 -1.68 -9.77 4.65
CA GLY A 149 -1.62 -8.65 5.57
C GLY A 149 -2.66 -7.56 5.32
N MET A 150 -3.54 -7.70 4.32
CA MET A 150 -4.51 -6.65 4.01
C MET A 150 -5.44 -6.39 5.22
N PRO A 151 -5.50 -5.16 5.77
CA PRO A 151 -6.20 -4.90 7.03
C PRO A 151 -7.67 -5.35 7.06
N ALA A 152 -8.41 -5.15 5.96
CA ALA A 152 -9.81 -5.58 5.86
C ALA A 152 -9.97 -7.11 5.95
N VAL A 153 -9.00 -7.85 5.41
CA VAL A 153 -8.97 -9.31 5.43
C VAL A 153 -8.58 -9.82 6.82
N VAL A 154 -7.49 -9.28 7.38
CA VAL A 154 -7.01 -9.63 8.72
C VAL A 154 -8.10 -9.36 9.77
N LYS A 155 -8.78 -8.21 9.69
CA LYS A 155 -9.91 -7.89 10.56
C LYS A 155 -11.02 -8.93 10.48
N THR A 156 -11.42 -9.32 9.26
CA THR A 156 -12.49 -10.30 9.06
C THR A 156 -12.14 -11.66 9.64
N TYR A 157 -10.88 -12.08 9.47
CA TYR A 157 -10.37 -13.30 10.09
C TYR A 157 -10.39 -13.23 11.62
N ALA A 158 -9.87 -12.14 12.19
CA ALA A 158 -9.85 -11.92 13.63
C ALA A 158 -11.25 -11.91 14.27
N GLU A 159 -12.27 -11.43 13.55
CA GLU A 159 -13.65 -11.34 14.07
C GLU A 159 -14.48 -12.61 13.87
N ASN A 160 -14.30 -13.33 12.75
CA ASN A 160 -15.25 -14.36 12.33
C ASN A 160 -14.64 -15.75 12.08
N ASP A 161 -13.30 -15.87 12.02
CA ASP A 161 -12.55 -17.10 11.71
C ASP A 161 -13.04 -17.84 10.43
N LYS A 162 -13.72 -17.12 9.53
CA LYS A 162 -14.32 -17.67 8.31
C LYS A 162 -13.43 -17.43 7.11
N LEU A 163 -12.69 -18.47 6.71
CA LEU A 163 -11.82 -18.44 5.53
C LEU A 163 -12.59 -18.21 4.20
N SER A 164 -13.87 -18.59 4.12
CA SER A 164 -14.69 -18.40 2.92
C SER A 164 -14.94 -16.92 2.59
N GLU A 165 -15.04 -16.05 3.61
CA GLU A 165 -15.25 -14.61 3.41
C GLU A 165 -13.98 -13.90 2.93
N ILE A 166 -12.81 -14.46 3.24
CA ILE A 166 -11.51 -13.88 2.90
C ILE A 166 -11.33 -13.78 1.38
N GLN A 167 -11.63 -14.85 0.64
CA GLN A 167 -11.55 -14.85 -0.82
C GLN A 167 -12.45 -13.79 -1.46
N ARG A 168 -13.67 -13.63 -0.92
CA ARG A 168 -14.61 -12.62 -1.39
C ARG A 168 -14.02 -11.21 -1.20
N ILE A 169 -13.43 -10.94 -0.05
CA ILE A 169 -12.79 -9.64 0.24
C ILE A 169 -11.57 -9.42 -0.66
N HIS A 170 -10.70 -10.41 -0.84
CA HIS A 170 -9.59 -10.33 -1.79
C HIS A 170 -10.06 -9.96 -3.21
N ASN A 171 -11.07 -10.66 -3.71
CA ASN A 171 -11.65 -10.39 -5.04
C ASN A 171 -12.23 -8.99 -5.14
N ASN A 172 -12.93 -8.52 -4.10
CA ASN A 172 -13.49 -7.18 -4.09
C ASN A 172 -12.39 -6.12 -4.16
N ILE A 173 -11.33 -6.26 -3.35
CA ILE A 173 -10.22 -5.30 -3.34
C ILE A 173 -9.48 -5.33 -4.70
N LEU A 174 -9.16 -6.51 -5.24
CA LEU A 174 -8.48 -6.63 -6.53
C LEU A 174 -9.32 -6.08 -7.69
N THR A 175 -10.65 -6.25 -7.63
CA THR A 175 -11.59 -5.68 -8.59
C THR A 175 -11.62 -4.16 -8.49
N SER A 176 -11.70 -3.60 -7.29
CA SER A 176 -11.64 -2.15 -7.07
C SER A 176 -10.34 -1.54 -7.58
N ILE A 177 -9.20 -2.18 -7.32
CA ILE A 177 -7.89 -1.77 -7.86
C ILE A 177 -7.92 -1.72 -9.40
N GLN A 178 -8.52 -2.73 -10.04
CA GLN A 178 -8.62 -2.79 -11.50
C GLN A 178 -9.56 -1.72 -12.07
N TYR A 179 -10.63 -1.36 -11.37
CA TYR A 179 -11.50 -0.26 -11.79
C TYR A 179 -10.80 1.09 -11.68
N ASP A 180 -9.95 1.27 -10.67
CA ASP A 180 -9.15 2.48 -10.52
C ASP A 180 -8.14 2.68 -11.66
N PHE A 181 -7.84 1.63 -12.45
CA PHE A 181 -7.04 1.77 -13.66
C PHE A 181 -7.66 2.70 -14.71
N ALA A 182 -8.96 2.98 -14.63
CA ALA A 182 -9.63 3.96 -15.50
C ALA A 182 -8.96 5.35 -15.47
N LYS A 183 -8.28 5.69 -14.36
CA LYS A 183 -7.54 6.94 -14.17
C LYS A 183 -6.23 7.01 -15.01
N TYR A 184 -5.74 5.89 -15.55
CA TYR A 184 -4.35 5.76 -16.04
C TYR A 184 -4.16 5.84 -17.57
N GLY A 185 -5.00 6.60 -18.24
CA GLY A 185 -4.88 6.91 -19.67
C GLY A 185 -5.89 6.19 -20.54
N THR A 186 -5.51 5.93 -21.79
CA THR A 186 -6.40 5.36 -22.82
C THR A 186 -6.86 3.94 -22.49
N ARG A 187 -8.00 3.51 -23.04
CA ARG A 187 -8.51 2.12 -22.90
C ARG A 187 -7.45 1.06 -23.16
N ARG A 188 -6.59 1.27 -24.17
CA ARG A 188 -5.50 0.35 -24.51
C ARG A 188 -4.41 0.29 -23.44
N GLN A 189 -4.06 1.42 -22.82
CA GLN A 189 -3.12 1.44 -21.68
C GLN A 189 -3.70 0.74 -20.46
N GLN A 190 -5.02 0.86 -20.23
CA GLN A 190 -5.72 0.16 -19.16
C GLN A 190 -5.69 -1.36 -19.38
N GLU A 191 -5.93 -1.82 -20.61
CA GLU A 191 -5.79 -3.24 -20.97
C GLU A 191 -4.37 -3.77 -20.69
N TYR A 192 -3.34 -2.99 -21.03
CA TYR A 192 -1.95 -3.35 -20.74
C TYR A 192 -1.66 -3.42 -19.24
N LEU A 193 -2.19 -2.48 -18.44
CA LEU A 193 -2.08 -2.52 -16.98
C LEU A 193 -2.70 -3.79 -16.41
N GLN A 194 -3.88 -4.20 -16.89
CA GLN A 194 -4.53 -5.43 -16.44
C GLN A 194 -3.70 -6.68 -16.79
N ILE A 195 -3.13 -6.74 -18.00
CA ILE A 195 -2.28 -7.86 -18.42
C ILE A 195 -1.03 -7.94 -17.52
N VAL A 196 -0.36 -6.81 -17.30
CA VAL A 196 0.85 -6.76 -16.45
C VAL A 196 0.51 -7.07 -14.99
N LEU A 197 -0.58 -6.54 -14.44
CA LEU A 197 -1.03 -6.81 -13.08
C LEU A 197 -1.21 -8.32 -12.86
N LYS A 198 -1.97 -8.97 -13.74
CA LYS A 198 -2.21 -10.43 -13.69
C LYS A 198 -0.91 -11.21 -13.80
N TYR A 199 0.01 -10.80 -14.66
CA TYR A 199 1.32 -11.46 -14.78
C TYR A 199 2.14 -11.33 -13.49
N CYS A 200 2.23 -10.12 -12.92
CA CYS A 200 2.97 -9.87 -11.69
C CYS A 200 2.39 -10.62 -10.49
N GLY A 201 1.05 -10.70 -10.39
CA GLY A 201 0.36 -11.44 -9.34
C GLY A 201 0.53 -12.97 -9.45
N ARG A 202 0.56 -13.52 -10.67
CA ARG A 202 0.78 -14.96 -10.89
C ARG A 202 2.23 -15.40 -10.73
N TYR A 203 3.17 -14.52 -11.05
CA TYR A 203 4.59 -14.85 -11.10
C TYR A 203 5.46 -13.93 -10.22
N PRO A 204 5.12 -13.73 -8.93
CA PRO A 204 5.94 -12.92 -8.06
C PRO A 204 7.34 -13.53 -7.93
N GLY A 205 8.34 -12.66 -7.83
CA GLY A 205 9.74 -13.05 -7.71
C GLY A 205 10.40 -13.57 -8.99
N ARG A 206 9.66 -13.77 -10.09
CA ARG A 206 10.26 -14.15 -11.38
C ARG A 206 10.90 -12.94 -12.07
N LYS A 207 12.06 -13.15 -12.70
CA LYS A 207 12.71 -12.13 -13.54
C LYS A 207 11.76 -11.70 -14.66
N ILE A 208 11.61 -10.39 -14.84
CA ILE A 208 10.77 -9.83 -15.90
C ILE A 208 11.43 -10.05 -17.26
N LYS A 209 10.66 -10.68 -18.16
CA LYS A 209 10.94 -10.76 -19.60
C LYS A 209 9.65 -10.37 -20.31
N TYR A 210 9.65 -9.23 -21.01
CA TYR A 210 8.43 -8.69 -21.63
C TYR A 210 7.74 -9.67 -22.60
N SER A 211 8.53 -10.51 -23.30
CA SER A 211 8.01 -11.56 -24.18
C SER A 211 7.26 -12.69 -23.46
N ASN A 212 7.45 -12.85 -22.14
CA ASN A 212 6.68 -13.79 -21.32
C ASN A 212 5.36 -13.18 -20.83
N ILE A 213 5.26 -11.84 -20.81
CA ILE A 213 4.02 -11.14 -20.46
C ILE A 213 3.09 -11.19 -21.66
N ASP A 214 3.51 -10.59 -22.78
CA ASP A 214 2.81 -10.66 -24.06
C ASP A 214 3.78 -10.33 -25.20
N ARG A 215 3.89 -11.23 -26.20
CA ARG A 215 4.79 -11.05 -27.35
C ARG A 215 4.29 -10.04 -28.38
N LYS A 216 2.97 -9.76 -28.40
CA LYS A 216 2.33 -8.86 -29.37
C LYS A 216 2.43 -7.40 -28.93
N ILE A 217 2.60 -7.15 -27.64
CA ILE A 217 2.71 -5.80 -27.08
C ILE A 217 4.17 -5.35 -27.10
N ARG A 218 4.42 -4.12 -27.54
CA ARG A 218 5.77 -3.54 -27.49
C ARG A 218 6.24 -3.43 -26.04
N SER A 219 7.49 -3.81 -25.79
CA SER A 219 8.11 -3.80 -24.46
C SER A 219 8.03 -2.44 -23.77
N THR A 220 8.05 -1.33 -24.52
CA THR A 220 7.92 0.02 -23.99
C THR A 220 6.61 0.24 -23.24
N PHE A 221 5.48 -0.25 -23.78
CA PHE A 221 4.18 -0.14 -23.13
C PHE A 221 4.09 -1.02 -21.88
N LEU A 222 4.66 -2.23 -21.93
CA LEU A 222 4.71 -3.11 -20.77
C LEU A 222 5.59 -2.53 -19.65
N LYS A 223 6.73 -1.91 -20.00
CA LYS A 223 7.61 -1.20 -19.06
C LYS A 223 6.89 -0.01 -18.41
N GLU A 224 6.12 0.76 -19.18
CA GLU A 224 5.29 1.85 -18.67
C GLU A 224 4.22 1.33 -17.69
N SER A 225 3.52 0.25 -18.04
CA SER A 225 2.53 -0.38 -17.15
C SER A 225 3.15 -0.88 -15.85
N ILE A 226 4.32 -1.55 -15.90
CA ILE A 226 5.05 -1.94 -14.68
C ILE A 226 5.38 -0.70 -13.83
N LYS A 227 5.83 0.39 -14.45
CA LYS A 227 6.17 1.61 -13.72
C LYS A 227 4.95 2.22 -13.04
N LYS A 228 3.80 2.25 -13.71
CA LYS A 228 2.53 2.73 -13.14
C LYS A 228 2.09 1.86 -11.95
N LEU A 229 2.18 0.54 -12.06
CA LEU A 229 1.86 -0.37 -10.94
C LEU A 229 2.84 -0.25 -9.76
N GLU A 230 4.11 0.08 -10.04
CA GLU A 230 5.09 0.36 -8.99
C GLU A 230 4.79 1.69 -8.27
N LEU A 231 4.41 2.73 -9.02
CA LEU A 231 4.02 4.03 -8.45
C LEU A 231 2.72 3.92 -7.64
N SER A 232 1.78 3.07 -8.04
CA SER A 232 0.59 2.78 -7.24
C SER A 232 0.87 1.85 -6.05
N ARG A 233 2.12 1.42 -5.86
CA ARG A 233 2.58 0.52 -4.79
C ARG A 233 1.91 -0.85 -4.77
N ILE A 234 1.21 -1.23 -5.83
CA ILE A 234 0.62 -2.56 -5.99
C ILE A 234 1.72 -3.62 -6.18
N ILE A 235 2.83 -3.22 -6.81
CA ILE A 235 4.02 -4.06 -6.98
C ILE A 235 5.29 -3.32 -6.55
N HIS A 236 6.31 -4.09 -6.21
CA HIS A 236 7.66 -3.59 -5.92
C HIS A 236 8.65 -4.21 -6.90
N THR A 237 9.45 -3.39 -7.59
CA THR A 237 10.55 -3.91 -8.39
C THR A 237 11.78 -4.15 -7.52
N VAL A 238 12.37 -5.34 -7.63
CA VAL A 238 13.63 -5.71 -6.98
C VAL A 238 14.67 -5.88 -8.06
N LYS A 239 15.61 -4.94 -8.11
CA LYS A 239 16.68 -4.89 -9.11
C LYS A 239 17.82 -5.83 -8.74
N HIS A 240 18.39 -6.46 -9.75
CA HIS A 240 19.61 -7.24 -9.60
C HIS A 240 20.79 -6.31 -9.34
N SER A 241 21.65 -6.65 -8.39
CA SER A 241 22.95 -5.97 -8.19
C SER A 241 24.07 -6.99 -8.07
N ASN A 242 25.21 -6.67 -8.69
CA ASN A 242 26.46 -7.43 -8.53
C ASN A 242 27.37 -6.85 -7.43
N ALA A 243 26.87 -5.88 -6.65
CA ALA A 243 27.67 -5.21 -5.64
C ALA A 243 28.14 -6.19 -4.55
N ARG A 244 29.44 -6.16 -4.27
CA ARG A 244 30.06 -6.95 -3.20
C ARG A 244 30.14 -6.19 -1.87
N LYS A 245 29.90 -4.88 -1.91
CA LYS A 245 29.95 -3.95 -0.77
C LYS A 245 28.81 -2.94 -0.92
N VAL A 246 28.50 -2.25 0.17
CA VAL A 246 27.58 -1.12 0.16
C VAL A 246 28.24 0.11 -0.47
N PRO A 247 27.48 0.99 -1.16
CA PRO A 247 26.05 0.87 -1.43
C PRO A 247 25.74 -0.13 -2.56
N LEU A 248 24.70 -0.95 -2.37
CA LEU A 248 24.30 -1.96 -3.36
C LEU A 248 23.87 -1.37 -4.72
N THR A 249 23.55 -0.07 -4.75
CA THR A 249 23.04 0.63 -5.94
C THR A 249 24.09 0.88 -7.01
N GLU A 250 25.38 0.95 -6.66
CA GLU A 250 26.47 1.26 -7.61
C GLU A 250 26.56 0.26 -8.78
N HIS A 251 26.24 -1.01 -8.51
CA HIS A 251 26.27 -2.09 -9.50
C HIS A 251 24.89 -2.66 -9.80
N ALA A 252 23.83 -1.89 -9.55
CA ALA A 252 22.46 -2.28 -9.88
C ALA A 252 22.26 -2.29 -11.40
N LYS A 253 21.59 -3.33 -11.90
CA LYS A 253 21.18 -3.46 -13.30
C LYS A 253 19.73 -3.04 -13.45
N GLU A 254 19.50 -1.84 -13.97
CA GLU A 254 18.17 -1.24 -14.14
C GLU A 254 17.22 -2.10 -14.97
N ASP A 255 17.71 -2.76 -16.03
CA ASP A 255 16.87 -3.59 -16.91
C ASP A 255 16.77 -5.07 -16.46
N VAL A 256 17.37 -5.42 -15.31
CA VAL A 256 17.30 -6.78 -14.76
C VAL A 256 16.66 -6.72 -13.38
N TYR A 257 15.37 -7.02 -13.34
CA TYR A 257 14.58 -6.96 -12.10
C TYR A 257 13.50 -8.06 -12.06
N LYS A 258 13.00 -8.30 -10.85
CA LYS A 258 11.81 -9.10 -10.56
C LYS A 258 10.76 -8.22 -9.91
N THR A 259 9.50 -8.65 -9.90
CA THR A 259 8.41 -7.93 -9.22
C THR A 259 7.91 -8.73 -8.03
N MET A 260 7.72 -8.07 -6.89
CA MET A 260 6.99 -8.60 -5.74
C MET A 260 5.61 -7.95 -5.71
N PHE A 261 4.59 -8.70 -5.31
CA PHE A 261 3.25 -8.15 -5.12
C PHE A 261 3.13 -7.56 -3.72
N ILE A 262 2.25 -6.57 -3.53
CA ILE A 262 2.06 -5.89 -2.24
C ILE A 262 1.63 -6.84 -1.12
N ASP A 263 0.87 -7.87 -1.44
CA ASP A 263 0.26 -8.78 -0.48
C ASP A 263 0.23 -10.23 -0.99
N ILE A 264 0.46 -11.19 -0.09
CA ILE A 264 0.53 -12.63 -0.41
C ILE A 264 -0.87 -13.21 -0.65
N GLY A 265 -1.90 -12.74 0.08
CA GLY A 265 -3.28 -13.16 -0.12
C GLY A 265 -3.78 -12.84 -1.54
N PHE A 266 -3.37 -11.69 -2.10
CA PHE A 266 -3.62 -11.39 -3.51
C PHE A 266 -2.91 -12.32 -4.49
N VAL A 267 -1.66 -12.70 -4.21
CA VAL A 267 -0.93 -13.69 -5.04
C VAL A 267 -1.69 -15.01 -5.09
N ASN A 268 -2.19 -15.48 -3.95
CA ASN A 268 -3.01 -16.69 -3.88
C ASN A 268 -4.26 -16.56 -4.75
N GLN A 269 -4.93 -15.41 -4.67
CA GLN A 269 -6.12 -15.13 -5.47
C GLN A 269 -5.82 -15.14 -6.99
N PHE A 270 -4.69 -14.57 -7.43
CA PHE A 270 -4.29 -14.61 -8.85
C PHE A 270 -3.96 -16.02 -9.35
N ASN A 271 -3.53 -16.90 -8.45
CA ASN A 271 -3.22 -18.30 -8.71
C ASN A 271 -4.40 -19.24 -8.44
N GLN A 272 -5.57 -18.72 -8.05
CA GLN A 272 -6.79 -19.48 -7.76
C GLN A 272 -6.58 -20.57 -6.70
N ILE A 273 -5.75 -20.28 -5.69
CA ILE A 273 -5.54 -21.17 -4.56
C ILE A 273 -6.76 -21.06 -3.63
N ASP A 274 -7.47 -22.17 -3.41
CA ASP A 274 -8.67 -22.19 -2.58
C ASP A 274 -8.30 -22.28 -1.08
N LEU A 275 -8.95 -21.48 -0.24
CA LEU A 275 -8.77 -21.44 1.21
C LEU A 275 -9.63 -22.49 1.91
N THR A 276 -10.67 -23.00 1.25
CA THR A 276 -11.54 -24.04 1.82
C THR A 276 -10.84 -25.40 1.93
N GLU A 277 -9.83 -25.64 1.10
CA GLU A 277 -9.01 -26.85 1.19
C GLU A 277 -7.92 -26.75 2.28
N LEU A 278 -7.74 -25.58 2.90
CA LEU A 278 -6.65 -25.33 3.83
C LEU A 278 -6.73 -26.18 5.11
N GLU A 279 -7.93 -26.38 5.64
CA GLU A 279 -8.14 -27.23 6.83
C GLU A 279 -7.61 -28.65 6.55
N ASN A 280 -7.90 -29.18 5.35
CA ASN A 280 -7.41 -30.49 4.91
C ASN A 280 -5.88 -30.52 4.72
N PHE A 281 -5.25 -29.41 4.32
CA PHE A 281 -3.79 -29.34 4.19
C PHE A 281 -3.08 -29.14 5.54
N ILE A 282 -3.66 -28.39 6.47
CA ILE A 282 -3.06 -28.17 7.79
C ILE A 282 -3.13 -29.45 8.63
N ASP A 283 -4.26 -30.17 8.59
CA ASP A 283 -4.42 -31.42 9.33
C ASP A 283 -3.45 -32.51 8.83
N ASN A 284 -3.27 -32.65 7.52
CA ASN A 284 -2.38 -33.68 6.97
C ASN A 284 -0.88 -33.46 7.29
N PHE A 285 -0.45 -32.23 7.59
CA PHE A 285 0.94 -31.93 7.99
C PHE A 285 1.17 -31.92 9.50
N LEU A 286 0.13 -32.03 10.32
CA LEU A 286 0.23 -32.16 11.78
C LEU A 286 0.39 -33.62 12.24
N PHE A 287 0.19 -34.58 11.32
CA PHE A 287 0.26 -36.03 11.59
C PHE A 287 1.40 -36.76 10.85
N GLU A 288 2.33 -36.04 10.21
CA GLU A 288 3.62 -36.56 9.71
C GLU A 288 4.79 -35.90 10.44
#